data_AF-A0A510Y4S7-F1
#
_entry.id   AF-A0A510Y4S7-F1
#
_cell.length_a   1.000
_cell.length_b   1.000
_cell.length_c   1.000
_cell.angle_alpha   90.00
_cell.angle_beta   90.00
_cell.angle_gamma   90.00
#
_symmetry.space_group_name_H-M   'P 1'
#
loop_
_entity.id
_entity.type
_entity.pdbx_description
1 polymer ?
#
loop_
_entity_poly.entity_id
_entity_poly.type
_entity_poly.pdbx_seq_one_letter_code
_entity_poly.pdbx_strand_id
1 'polypeptide(L)' 'MLSKEKIDRINELAKRQKSTGLTAEEEEEQHALRQEYLNKFRSSFKNQLENVKVVDEEGTDVTPNKLERVKRRNRSFRH' A
#
# COMPACT_ATOMS: atom_id res chain seq x y z
N MET A 1 -4.98 -2.31 -9.40
CA MET A 1 -4.74 -3.40 -8.42
C MET A 1 -3.81 -4.44 -9.03
N LEU A 2 -3.16 -5.25 -8.20
CA LEU A 2 -2.38 -6.41 -8.65
C LEU A 2 -3.35 -7.53 -9.11
N SER A 3 -2.92 -8.38 -10.04
CA SER A 3 -3.70 -9.55 -10.49
C SER A 3 -3.92 -10.54 -9.35
N LYS A 4 -5.08 -11.20 -9.33
CA LYS A 4 -5.47 -12.16 -8.28
C LYS A 4 -4.45 -13.31 -8.14
N GLU A 5 -3.96 -13.81 -9.26
CA GLU A 5 -2.94 -14.87 -9.32
C GLU A 5 -1.66 -14.51 -8.56
N LYS A 6 -1.18 -13.26 -8.70
CA LYS A 6 0.01 -12.79 -7.97
C LYS A 6 -0.25 -12.64 -6.47
N ILE A 7 -1.47 -12.28 -6.08
CA ILE A 7 -1.87 -12.18 -4.67
C ILE A 7 -1.92 -13.57 -4.05
N ASP A 8 -2.50 -14.54 -4.75
CA ASP A 8 -2.54 -15.94 -4.31
C ASP A 8 -1.13 -16.48 -4.15
N ARG A 9 -0.22 -16.21 -5.09
CA ARG A 9 1.19 -16.58 -4.98
C ARG A 9 1.88 -15.98 -3.75
N ILE A 10 1.65 -14.70 -3.45
CA ILE A 10 2.18 -14.06 -2.22
C ILE A 10 1.67 -14.80 -0.97
N ASN A 11 0.40 -15.21 -0.94
CA ASN A 11 -0.20 -15.92 0.17
C ASN A 11 0.40 -17.33 0.33
N GLU A 12 0.64 -18.04 -0.76
CA GLU A 12 1.31 -19.34 -0.75
C GLU A 12 2.73 -19.24 -0.17
N LEU A 13 3.52 -18.28 -0.67
CA LEU A 13 4.87 -18.03 -0.16
C LEU A 13 4.84 -17.62 1.32
N ALA A 14 3.90 -16.77 1.73
CA ALA A 14 3.74 -16.39 3.14
C ALA A 14 3.34 -17.56 4.04
N LYS A 15 2.53 -18.50 3.53
CA LYS A 15 2.15 -19.71 4.27
C LYS A 15 3.34 -20.65 4.42
N ARG A 16 4.13 -20.83 3.36
CA ARG A 16 5.37 -21.65 3.39
C ARG A 16 6.44 -21.07 4.31
N GLN A 17 6.60 -19.75 4.30
CA GLN A 17 7.49 -19.03 5.23
C GLN A 17 7.16 -19.35 6.69
N LYS A 18 5.87 -19.41 7.04
CA LYS A 18 5.41 -19.72 8.40
C LYS A 18 5.53 -21.19 8.78
N SER A 19 5.46 -22.11 7.82
CA SER A 19 5.49 -23.55 8.11
C SER A 19 6.89 -24.14 8.08
N THR A 20 7.60 -23.96 6.97
CA THR A 20 8.83 -24.69 6.63
C THR A 20 10.02 -23.77 6.42
N GLY A 21 9.80 -22.45 6.37
CA GLY A 21 10.77 -21.49 5.86
C GLY A 21 10.70 -21.34 4.34
N LEU A 22 11.25 -20.24 3.84
CA LEU A 22 11.42 -19.97 2.41
C LEU A 22 12.88 -20.25 2.01
N THR A 23 13.09 -20.65 0.76
CA THR A 23 14.44 -20.61 0.17
C THR A 23 14.78 -19.18 -0.24
N ALA A 24 16.07 -18.88 -0.44
CA ALA A 24 16.51 -17.54 -0.85
C ALA A 24 15.82 -17.07 -2.15
N GLU A 25 15.63 -17.97 -3.12
CA GLU A 25 14.93 -17.68 -4.37
C GLU A 25 13.46 -17.33 -4.15
N GLU A 26 12.78 -18.04 -3.23
CA GLU A 26 11.39 -17.79 -2.89
C GLU A 26 11.21 -16.51 -2.06
N GLU A 27 12.19 -16.14 -1.24
CA GLU A 27 12.22 -14.85 -0.54
C GLU A 27 12.37 -13.69 -1.52
N GLU A 28 13.25 -13.80 -2.51
CA GLU A 28 13.38 -12.80 -3.57
C GLU A 28 12.09 -12.67 -4.39
N GLU A 29 11.46 -13.79 -4.77
CA GLU A 29 10.16 -13.80 -5.46
C GLU A 29 9.08 -13.11 -4.61
N GLN A 30 8.98 -13.47 -3.33
CA GLN A 30 8.01 -12.88 -2.41
C GLN A 30 8.24 -11.37 -2.25
N HIS A 31 9.51 -10.95 -2.14
CA HIS A 31 9.86 -9.55 -1.99
C HIS A 31 9.52 -8.74 -3.24
N ALA A 32 9.86 -9.23 -4.43
CA ALA A 32 9.52 -8.60 -5.70
C ALA A 32 7.99 -8.46 -5.87
N LEU A 33 7.23 -9.52 -5.59
CA LEU A 33 5.77 -9.51 -5.67
C LEU A 33 5.15 -8.53 -4.66
N ARG A 34 5.67 -8.47 -3.42
CA ARG A 34 5.22 -7.51 -2.41
C ARG A 34 5.52 -6.07 -2.80
N GLN A 35 6.68 -5.79 -3.40
CA GLN A 35 7.01 -4.46 -3.89
C GLN A 35 6.05 -4.03 -5.00
N GLU A 36 5.76 -4.91 -5.97
CA GLU A 36 4.80 -4.61 -7.04
C GLU A 36 3.39 -4.36 -6.47
N TYR A 37 2.95 -5.19 -5.52
CA TYR A 37 1.69 -5.00 -4.81
C TYR A 37 1.64 -3.63 -4.14
N LEU A 38 2.65 -3.29 -3.34
CA LEU A 38 2.72 -2.03 -2.60
C LEU A 38 2.74 -0.81 -3.53
N ASN A 39 3.42 -0.88 -4.67
CA ASN A 39 3.44 0.22 -5.63
C ASN A 39 2.06 0.43 -6.25
N LYS A 40 1.39 -0.64 -6.70
CA LYS A 40 0.02 -0.54 -7.23
C LYS A 40 -0.99 -0.13 -6.15
N PHE A 41 -0.82 -0.64 -4.93
CA PHE A 41 -1.64 -0.31 -3.78
C PHE A 41 -1.46 1.16 -3.39
N ARG A 42 -0.24 1.66 -3.24
CA ARG A 42 0.05 3.07 -2.92
C ARG A 42 -0.56 4.03 -3.93
N SER A 43 -0.48 3.73 -5.22
CA SER A 43 -1.11 4.57 -6.26
C SER A 43 -2.64 4.60 -6.12
N SER A 44 -3.26 3.43 -5.88
CA SER A 44 -4.71 3.34 -5.65
C SER A 44 -5.13 4.00 -4.33
N PHE A 45 -4.35 3.80 -3.28
CA PHE A 45 -4.60 4.29 -1.93
C PHE A 45 -4.38 5.80 -1.83
N LYS A 46 -3.43 6.36 -2.59
CA LYS A 46 -3.25 7.82 -2.69
C LYS A 46 -4.51 8.50 -3.23
N ASN A 47 -5.11 7.95 -4.29
CA ASN A 47 -6.38 8.45 -4.83
C ASN A 47 -7.53 8.32 -3.81
N GLN A 48 -7.53 7.26 -3.00
CA GLN A 48 -8.53 7.08 -1.96
C GLN A 48 -8.31 8.04 -0.78
N LEU A 49 -7.06 8.27 -0.35
CA LEU A 49 -6.68 9.19 0.72
C LEU A 49 -6.95 10.65 0.37
N GLU A 50 -6.96 11.01 -0.91
CA GLU A 50 -7.44 12.33 -1.35
C GLU A 50 -8.88 12.60 -0.90
N ASN A 51 -9.71 11.56 -0.80
CA ASN A 51 -11.11 11.63 -0.39
C ASN A 51 -11.34 11.35 1.11
N VAL A 52 -10.35 10.81 1.82
CA VAL A 52 -10.47 10.52 3.27
C VAL A 52 -10.00 11.72 4.08
N LYS A 53 -10.85 12.15 5.01
CA LYS A 53 -10.60 13.17 6.04
C LYS A 53 -10.38 12.43 7.36
N VAL A 54 -9.28 12.69 8.07
CA VAL A 54 -9.03 12.06 9.36
C VAL A 54 -9.70 12.92 10.43
N VAL A 55 -10.77 12.39 11.02
CA VAL A 55 -11.49 13.02 12.12
C VAL A 55 -11.18 12.26 13.41
N ASP A 56 -10.93 12.98 14.48
CA ASP A 56 -10.75 12.41 15.82
C ASP A 56 -12.10 12.01 16.42
N GLU A 57 -12.10 11.31 17.56
CA GLU A 57 -13.31 10.83 18.24
C GLU A 57 -14.27 11.99 18.63
N GLU A 58 -13.75 13.20 18.81
CA GLU A 58 -14.52 14.44 19.04
C GLU A 58 -15.00 15.14 17.75
N GLY A 59 -14.77 14.56 16.56
CA GLY A 59 -15.18 15.13 15.28
C GLY A 59 -14.28 16.25 14.75
N THR A 60 -13.18 16.55 15.43
CA THR A 60 -12.19 17.54 15.01
C THR A 60 -11.32 16.96 13.89
N ASP A 61 -11.13 17.71 12.81
CA ASP A 61 -10.22 17.33 11.72
C ASP A 61 -8.77 17.46 12.21
N VAL A 62 -8.17 16.32 12.54
CA VAL A 62 -6.77 16.23 12.99
C VAL A 62 -5.85 15.78 11.87
N THR A 63 -6.26 15.94 10.60
CA THR A 63 -5.43 15.57 9.45
C THR A 63 -4.05 16.21 9.61
N PRO A 64 -2.97 15.42 9.80
CA PRO A 64 -1.66 15.96 10.10
C PRO A 64 -1.21 16.96 9.01
N ASN A 65 -0.64 18.10 9.41
CA ASN A 65 -0.12 19.16 8.50
C ASN A 65 0.75 18.61 7.33
N LYS A 66 1.39 17.45 7.53
CA LYS A 66 2.17 16.73 6.52
C LYS A 66 1.29 16.20 5.37
N LEU A 67 0.08 15.73 5.64
CA LEU A 67 -0.88 15.26 4.65
C LEU A 67 -1.52 16.42 3.88
N GLU A 68 -1.84 17.54 4.52
CA GLU A 68 -2.35 18.75 3.84
C GLU A 68 -1.36 19.29 2.80
N ARG A 69 -0.07 19.39 3.15
CA ARG A 69 0.98 19.82 2.23
C ARG A 69 1.14 18.89 1.03
N VAL A 70 1.00 17.58 1.24
CA VAL A 70 1.05 16.58 0.16
C VAL A 70 -0.20 16.65 -0.73
N LYS A 71 -1.40 16.86 -0.16
CA LYS A 71 -2.64 17.09 -0.93
C LYS A 71 -2.54 18.36 -1.78
N ARG A 72 -2.05 19.48 -1.22
CA ARG A 72 -1.85 20.74 -1.96
C ARG A 72 -0.82 20.61 -3.09
N ARG A 73 0.31 19.93 -2.83
CA ARG A 73 1.34 19.69 -3.84
C ARG A 73 0.79 18.83 -4.99
N ASN A 74 0.12 17.72 -4.73
CA ASN A 74 -0.43 16.87 -5.79
C ASN A 74 -1.52 17.57 -6.63
N ARG A 75 -2.34 18.45 -6.03
CA ARG A 75 -3.32 19.26 -6.77
C ARG A 75 -2.65 20.30 -7.69
N SER A 76 -1.55 20.91 -7.24
CA SER A 76 -0.79 21.89 -8.04
C SER A 76 -0.03 21.30 -9.22
N PHE A 77 0.32 20.01 -9.18
CA PHE A 77 1.04 19.31 -10.26
C PHE A 77 0.10 18.71 -11.33
N ARG A 78 -1.22 18.86 -11.18
CA ARG A 78 -2.24 18.39 -12.15
C ARG A 78 -2.80 19.52 -13.03
N HIS A 79 -2.12 20.67 -13.10
CA HIS A 79 -2.43 21.77 -14.03
C HIS A 79 -1.31 21.91 -15.05
#